data_AF-A0AAP2DE98-F1
#
_entry.id   AF-A0AAP2DE98-F1
#
_cell.length_a   1.000
_cell.length_b   1.000
_cell.length_c   1.000
_cell.angle_alpha   90.00
_cell.angle_beta   90.00
_cell.angle_gamma   90.00
#
_symmetry.space_group_name_H-M   'P 1'
#
loop_
_entity.id
_entity.type
_entity.pdbx_description
1 polymer ?
#
loop_
_entity_poly.entity_id
_entity_poly.type
_entity_poly.pdbx_seq_one_letter_code
_entity_poly.pdbx_strand_id
1 'polypeptide(L)'
;MDEWSLYPNTPDVAISAEEQDAYLAQPDVAFNTTDALEQINTQYWIANVVNGAEAFANFRRSGYPALTPNPANGGLSGGGFVRRMAYPDDESSENETSYQAAAIAIGGDNLTTRVFWDNP
;
A
#
# COMPACT_ATOMS: atom_id res chain seq x y z
N MET A 1 6.46 12.90 20.74
CA MET A 1 5.07 12.47 20.43
C MET A 1 4.19 13.06 21.53
N ASP A 2 4.28 14.38 21.73
CA ASP A 2 3.98 15.01 23.03
C ASP A 2 2.67 15.81 22.97
N GLU A 3 1.93 15.66 21.86
CA GLU A 3 0.71 16.40 21.55
C GLU A 3 -0.43 16.09 22.53
N TRP A 4 -0.38 14.93 23.18
CA TRP A 4 -1.34 14.49 24.20
C TRP A 4 -1.27 15.31 25.49
N SER A 5 -0.15 15.99 25.76
CA SER A 5 -0.01 16.90 26.91
C SER A 5 -0.93 18.13 26.82
N LEU A 6 -1.49 18.41 25.64
CA LEU A 6 -2.43 19.52 25.41
C LEU A 6 -3.88 19.17 25.81
N TYR A 7 -4.18 17.90 26.12
CA TYR A 7 -5.55 17.43 26.39
C TYR A 7 -5.73 16.93 27.83
N PRO A 8 -6.35 17.72 28.74
CA PRO A 8 -6.53 17.34 30.14
C PRO A 8 -7.42 16.09 30.29
N ASN A 9 -7.01 15.17 31.18
CA ASN A 9 -7.59 13.84 31.45
C ASN A 9 -7.34 12.77 30.38
N THR A 10 -6.43 13.00 29.43
CA THR A 10 -5.93 11.92 28.57
C THR A 10 -4.85 11.15 29.35
N PRO A 11 -4.96 9.82 29.50
CA PRO A 11 -3.85 9.01 30.01
C PRO A 11 -2.60 9.30 29.19
N ASP A 12 -1.45 9.42 29.86
CA ASP A 12 -0.19 9.57 29.15
C ASP A 12 0.10 8.26 28.40
N VAL A 13 -0.19 8.29 27.10
CA VAL A 13 0.03 7.18 26.15
C VAL A 13 1.33 7.38 25.38
N ALA A 14 2.18 8.31 25.81
CA ALA A 14 3.46 8.53 25.18
C ALA A 14 4.35 7.28 25.34
N ILE A 15 4.80 6.74 24.21
CA ILE A 15 5.78 5.65 24.17
C ILE A 15 7.11 6.21 24.68
N SER A 16 7.76 5.56 25.66
CA SER A 16 8.98 6.10 26.26
C SER A 16 10.16 6.11 25.28
N ALA A 17 11.19 6.90 25.55
CA ALA A 17 12.40 6.90 24.73
C ALA A 17 13.08 5.52 24.74
N GLU A 18 13.07 4.84 25.88
CA GLU A 18 13.63 3.49 26.03
C GLU A 18 12.86 2.46 25.18
N GLU A 19 11.53 2.57 25.10
CA GLU A 19 10.71 1.70 24.26
C GLU A 19 10.94 1.98 22.76
N GLN A 20 11.10 3.25 22.38
CA GLN A 20 11.44 3.64 21.01
C GLN A 20 12.82 3.10 20.61
N ASP A 21 13.84 3.30 21.46
CA ASP A 21 15.20 2.81 21.23
C ASP A 21 15.23 1.27 21.15
N ALA A 22 14.47 0.59 22.02
CA ALA A 22 14.35 -0.86 21.97
C ALA A 22 13.70 -1.36 20.67
N TYR A 23 12.70 -0.65 20.13
CA TYR A 23 12.09 -0.98 18.84
C TYR A 23 13.07 -0.76 17.67
N LEU A 24 13.76 0.38 17.66
CA LEU A 24 14.74 0.72 16.61
C LEU A 24 15.96 -0.21 16.63
N ALA A 25 16.28 -0.82 17.77
CA ALA A 25 17.37 -1.79 17.91
C ALA A 25 16.99 -3.22 17.48
N GLN A 26 15.73 -3.50 17.14
CA GLN A 26 15.33 -4.84 16.68
C GLN A 26 16.03 -5.17 15.36
N PRO A 27 16.52 -6.42 15.16
CA PRO A 27 17.25 -6.79 13.95
C PRO A 27 16.54 -6.48 12.63
N ASP A 28 15.21 -6.62 12.60
CA ASP A 28 14.39 -6.38 11.41
C ASP A 28 14.02 -4.88 11.20
N VAL A 29 14.29 -4.03 12.20
CA VAL A 29 13.95 -2.59 12.19
C VAL A 29 15.22 -1.72 12.10
N ALA A 30 16.34 -2.20 12.63
CA ALA A 30 17.60 -1.49 12.68
C ALA A 30 18.03 -1.03 11.29
N PHE A 31 18.23 0.28 11.13
CA PHE A 31 18.45 0.87 9.81
C PHE A 31 19.73 0.36 9.13
N ASN A 32 19.59 -0.12 7.90
CA ASN A 32 20.66 -0.52 7.01
C ASN A 32 20.55 0.25 5.70
N THR A 33 21.63 0.92 5.28
CA THR A 33 21.65 1.68 4.02
C THR A 33 21.42 0.79 2.79
N THR A 34 21.80 -0.49 2.85
CA THR A 34 21.60 -1.46 1.75
C THR A 34 20.12 -1.77 1.56
N ASP A 35 19.37 -1.86 2.65
CA ASP A 35 17.96 -2.27 2.68
C ASP A 35 17.03 -1.07 2.96
N ALA A 36 17.55 0.17 2.84
CA ALA A 36 16.88 1.37 3.30
C ALA A 36 15.49 1.56 2.66
N LEU A 37 15.35 1.28 1.36
CA LEU A 37 14.05 1.38 0.68
C LEU A 37 13.05 0.35 1.20
N GLU A 38 13.49 -0.88 1.45
CA GLU A 38 12.64 -1.93 2.03
C GLU A 38 12.16 -1.53 3.42
N GLN A 39 13.10 -1.14 4.29
CA GLN A 39 12.81 -0.77 5.67
C GLN A 39 11.88 0.43 5.75
N ILE A 40 12.17 1.50 5.00
CA ILE A 40 11.34 2.71 4.98
C ILE A 40 9.92 2.38 4.49
N ASN A 41 9.78 1.68 3.36
CA ASN A 41 8.45 1.39 2.80
C ASN A 41 7.67 0.36 3.63
N THR A 42 8.34 -0.58 4.30
CA THR A 42 7.69 -1.52 5.22
C THR A 42 7.15 -0.80 6.45
N GLN A 43 7.95 0.09 7.07
CA GLN A 43 7.46 0.91 8.19
C GLN A 43 6.35 1.88 7.73
N TYR A 44 6.45 2.43 6.52
CA TYR A 44 5.39 3.24 5.91
C TYR A 44 4.09 2.45 5.72
N TRP A 45 4.17 1.18 5.31
CA TRP A 45 3.02 0.30 5.20
C TRP A 45 2.35 0.06 6.57
N ILE A 46 3.13 -0.21 7.61
CA ILE A 46 2.63 -0.37 9.00
C ILE A 46 1.93 0.91 9.47
N ALA A 47 2.56 2.06 9.25
CA ALA A 47 2.01 3.37 9.66
C ALA A 47 0.66 3.69 8.96
N ASN A 48 0.43 3.14 7.77
CA ASN A 48 -0.80 3.35 7.00
C ASN A 48 -1.85 2.25 7.19
N VAL A 49 -1.80 1.44 8.25
CA VAL A 49 -2.82 0.40 8.51
C VAL A 49 -4.25 0.95 8.58
N VAL A 50 -4.41 2.20 9.04
CA VAL A 50 -5.70 2.91 9.07
C VAL A 50 -6.00 3.71 7.80
N ASN A 51 -5.04 3.79 6.87
CA ASN A 51 -5.16 4.46 5.58
C ASN A 51 -4.91 3.45 4.45
N GLY A 52 -5.85 2.54 4.26
CA GLY A 52 -5.71 1.44 3.32
C GLY A 52 -5.49 1.87 1.86
N ALA A 53 -6.03 3.03 1.45
CA ALA A 53 -5.81 3.56 0.10
C ALA A 53 -4.33 3.90 -0.14
N GLU A 54 -3.69 4.56 0.83
CA GLU A 54 -2.28 4.91 0.78
C GLU A 54 -1.39 3.66 0.92
N ALA A 55 -1.72 2.76 1.87
CA ALA A 55 -0.99 1.50 2.02
C ALA A 55 -1.01 0.69 0.71
N PHE A 56 -2.16 0.63 0.02
CA PHE A 56 -2.29 -0.05 -1.26
C PHE A 56 -1.56 0.67 -2.40
N ALA A 57 -1.54 2.01 -2.41
CA ALA A 57 -0.77 2.78 -3.38
C ALA A 57 0.75 2.59 -3.19
N ASN A 58 1.25 2.71 -1.97
CA ASN A 58 2.67 2.55 -1.67
C ASN A 58 3.17 1.12 -1.90
N PHE A 59 2.38 0.10 -1.55
CA PHE A 59 2.73 -1.29 -1.87
C PHE A 59 2.93 -1.50 -3.38
N ARG A 60 2.03 -0.98 -4.21
CA ARG A 60 2.13 -1.08 -5.67
C ARG A 60 3.37 -0.35 -6.21
N ARG A 61 3.57 0.90 -5.78
CA ARG A 61 4.67 1.76 -6.24
C ARG A 61 6.05 1.30 -5.75
N SER A 62 6.15 0.78 -4.52
CA SER A 62 7.44 0.44 -3.91
C SER A 62 7.79 -1.04 -4.01
N GLY A 63 6.80 -1.91 -4.20
CA GLY A 63 6.99 -3.36 -4.10
C GLY A 63 7.15 -3.89 -2.67
N TYR A 64 7.09 -3.01 -1.66
CA TYR A 64 7.30 -3.35 -0.25
C TYR A 64 6.01 -3.20 0.60
N PRO A 65 5.84 -4.03 1.65
CA PRO A 65 6.66 -5.20 1.95
C PRO A 65 6.61 -6.25 0.82
N ALA A 66 7.63 -7.10 0.71
CA ALA A 66 7.76 -8.10 -0.36
C ALA A 66 6.78 -9.26 -0.15
N LEU A 67 5.49 -8.99 -0.32
CA LEU A 67 4.40 -9.92 -0.06
C LEU A 67 4.36 -11.03 -1.11
N THR A 68 3.98 -12.23 -0.67
CA THR A 68 3.66 -13.34 -1.57
C THR A 68 2.16 -13.30 -1.93
N PRO A 69 1.79 -13.41 -3.22
CA PRO A 69 0.39 -13.43 -3.65
C PRO A 69 -0.42 -14.54 -2.98
N ASN A 70 -1.73 -14.32 -2.82
CA ASN A 70 -2.64 -15.33 -2.29
C ASN A 70 -2.67 -16.56 -3.25
N PRO A 71 -2.37 -17.78 -2.77
CA PRO A 71 -2.41 -18.99 -3.60
C PRO A 71 -3.82 -19.33 -4.09
N ALA A 72 -4.86 -18.93 -3.34
CA ALA A 72 -6.26 -19.01 -3.76
C ALA A 72 -6.68 -17.67 -4.37
N ASN A 73 -6.17 -17.37 -5.56
CA ASN A 73 -6.30 -16.06 -6.22
C ASN A 73 -7.69 -15.77 -6.82
N GLY A 74 -8.69 -16.62 -6.55
CA GLY A 74 -10.08 -16.38 -6.93
C GLY A 74 -10.35 -16.21 -8.42
N GLY A 75 -9.45 -16.67 -9.30
CA GLY A 75 -9.62 -16.48 -10.74
C GLY A 75 -9.05 -15.16 -11.28
N LEU A 76 -8.09 -14.53 -10.59
CA LEU A 76 -7.21 -13.55 -11.22
C LEU A 76 -6.45 -14.25 -12.37
N SER A 77 -6.94 -14.10 -13.60
CA SER A 77 -6.50 -14.78 -14.84
C SER A 77 -5.02 -14.58 -15.24
N GLY A 78 -4.19 -14.02 -14.37
CA GLY A 78 -2.74 -13.87 -14.53
C GLY A 78 -1.94 -14.09 -13.24
N GLY A 79 -2.58 -14.49 -12.14
CA GLY A 79 -1.94 -14.58 -10.81
C GLY A 79 -1.50 -13.22 -10.25
N GLY A 80 -0.75 -13.24 -9.15
CA GLY A 80 -0.22 -12.02 -8.53
C GLY A 80 -1.22 -11.25 -7.66
N PHE A 81 -1.03 -9.94 -7.57
CA PHE A 81 -1.85 -9.03 -6.77
C PHE A 81 -2.80 -8.22 -7.66
N VAL A 82 -3.94 -7.84 -7.10
CA VAL A 82 -4.77 -6.75 -7.66
C VAL A 82 -3.93 -5.48 -7.72
N ARG A 83 -3.91 -4.83 -8.88
CA ARG A 83 -3.15 -3.60 -9.18
C ARG A 83 -4.06 -2.38 -9.37
N ARG A 84 -5.35 -2.59 -9.63
CA ARG A 84 -6.38 -1.55 -9.78
C ARG A 84 -7.78 -2.12 -9.53
N MET A 85 -8.77 -1.23 -9.45
CA MET A 85 -10.17 -1.61 -9.57
C MET A 85 -10.60 -1.52 -11.05
N ALA A 86 -11.54 -2.35 -11.46
CA ALA A 86 -12.15 -2.25 -12.79
C ALA A 86 -12.99 -0.96 -12.89
N TYR A 87 -13.23 -0.50 -14.12
CA TYR A 87 -14.24 0.54 -14.31
C TYR A 87 -15.64 -0.01 -13.95
N PRO A 88 -16.59 0.84 -13.53
CA PRO A 88 -17.96 0.39 -13.29
C PRO A 88 -18.60 -0.22 -14.53
N ASP A 89 -19.40 -1.28 -14.35
CA ASP A 89 -20.06 -1.97 -15.47
C ASP A 89 -20.95 -1.02 -16.30
N ASP A 90 -21.60 -0.05 -15.66
CA ASP A 90 -22.47 0.94 -16.33
C ASP A 90 -21.70 1.79 -17.36
N GLU A 91 -20.39 2.03 -17.19
CA GLU A 91 -19.60 2.77 -18.19
C GLU A 91 -19.50 2.02 -19.52
N SER A 92 -19.59 0.68 -19.48
CA SER A 92 -19.55 -0.15 -20.69
C SER A 92 -20.83 -0.01 -21.53
N SER A 93 -21.98 0.28 -20.91
CA SER A 93 -23.27 0.46 -21.61
C SER A 93 -23.61 1.91 -21.90
N GLU A 94 -23.32 2.83 -20.98
CA GLU A 94 -23.73 4.23 -21.07
C GLU A 94 -22.67 5.13 -21.74
N ASN A 95 -21.39 4.72 -21.72
CA ASN A 95 -20.26 5.52 -22.20
C ASN A 95 -19.22 4.67 -22.95
N GLU A 96 -19.71 3.72 -23.75
CA GLU A 96 -18.92 2.66 -24.37
C GLU A 96 -17.67 3.18 -25.10
N THR A 97 -17.78 4.26 -25.88
CA THR A 97 -16.65 4.81 -26.64
C THR A 97 -15.50 5.25 -25.72
N SER A 98 -15.79 5.95 -24.63
CA SER A 98 -14.78 6.43 -23.69
C SER A 98 -14.22 5.28 -22.85
N TYR A 99 -15.08 4.36 -22.42
CA TYR A 99 -14.70 3.15 -21.72
C TYR A 99 -13.69 2.33 -22.53
N GLN A 100 -13.99 2.04 -23.79
CA GLN A 100 -13.10 1.28 -24.68
C GLN A 100 -11.77 2.00 -24.92
N ALA A 101 -11.80 3.33 -25.16
CA ALA A 101 -10.59 4.11 -25.33
C ALA A 101 -9.69 4.07 -24.09
N ALA A 102 -10.26 4.22 -22.90
CA ALA A 102 -9.54 4.17 -21.63
C ALA A 102 -8.98 2.77 -21.36
N ALA A 103 -9.79 1.71 -21.56
CA ALA A 103 -9.37 0.33 -21.41
C ALA A 103 -8.20 -0.01 -22.36
N ILE A 104 -8.25 0.41 -23.62
CA ILE A 104 -7.16 0.19 -24.57
C ILE A 104 -5.89 0.91 -24.11
N ALA A 105 -5.99 2.17 -23.66
CA ALA A 105 -4.84 2.99 -23.28
C ALA A 105 -4.01 2.40 -22.12
N ILE A 106 -4.64 1.64 -21.23
CA ILE A 106 -3.97 1.00 -20.08
C ILE A 106 -3.56 -0.45 -20.35
N GLY A 107 -3.94 -1.05 -21.48
CA GLY A 107 -3.69 -2.47 -21.78
C GLY A 107 -4.79 -3.44 -21.31
N GLY A 108 -6.03 -2.96 -21.21
CA GLY A 108 -7.24 -3.71 -20.87
C GLY A 108 -7.74 -3.43 -19.44
N ASP A 109 -9.06 -3.58 -19.23
CA ASP A 109 -9.69 -3.36 -17.92
C ASP A 109 -9.69 -4.64 -17.07
N ASN A 110 -8.49 -5.05 -16.64
CA ASN A 110 -8.30 -6.18 -15.73
C ASN A 110 -7.80 -5.69 -14.37
N LEU A 111 -8.17 -6.40 -13.30
CA LEU A 111 -7.69 -6.11 -11.94
C LEU A 111 -6.15 -6.19 -11.82
N THR A 112 -5.49 -6.94 -12.69
CA THR A 112 -4.02 -7.10 -12.72
C THR A 112 -3.31 -6.06 -13.59
N THR A 113 -4.03 -5.25 -14.37
CA THR A 113 -3.43 -4.21 -15.22
C THR A 113 -2.83 -3.10 -14.34
N ARG A 114 -1.56 -2.77 -14.58
CA ARG A 114 -0.85 -1.73 -13.82
C ARG A 114 -1.31 -0.33 -14.23
N VAL A 115 -1.39 0.56 -13.26
CA VAL A 115 -1.59 2.01 -13.51
C VAL A 115 -0.25 2.68 -13.86
N PHE A 116 -0.29 3.87 -14.46
CA PHE A 116 0.90 4.50 -15.05
C PHE A 116 2.08 4.70 -14.10
N TRP A 117 1.84 4.89 -12.80
CA TRP A 117 2.87 5.07 -11.77
C TRP A 117 3.29 3.77 -11.09
N ASP A 118 2.60 2.66 -11.36
CA ASP A 118 2.81 1.37 -10.71
C ASP A 118 4.01 0.62 -11.34
N ASN A 119 5.21 1.10 -11.01
CA ASN A 119 6.49 0.60 -11.50
C ASN A 119 7.50 0.47 -10.33
N PRO A 120 7.44 -0.62 -9.54
CA PRO A 120 8.33 -0.89 -8.41
C PRO A 120 9.75 -1.24 -8.86
#